data_AF-B2JHQ9-F1
#
_entry.id   AF-B2JHQ9-F1
#
_cell.length_a   1.000
_cell.length_b   1.000
_cell.length_c   1.000
_cell.angle_alpha   90.00
_cell.angle_beta   90.00
_cell.angle_gamma   90.00
#
_symmetry.space_group_name_H-M   'P 1'
#
loop_
_entity.id
_entity.type
_entity.pdbx_description
1 polymer ?
#
loop_
_entity_poly.entity_id
_entity_poly.type
_entity_poly.pdbx_seq_one_letter_code
_entity_poly.pdbx_strand_id
1 'polypeptide(L)'
;MTPATRYEMQILQSDMRMLIAIDDAAIELFPGAATSSDVAGKPYAVLHTDSLATLSGWREVMQAGGRPHRLVNNVYGYRQEVNNPDW
;
A
#
# COMPACT_ATOMS: atom_id res chain seq x y z
N MET A 1 5.04 -13.67 17.81
CA MET A 1 4.84 -12.21 17.92
C MET A 1 5.05 -11.64 16.54
N THR A 2 3.99 -11.25 15.84
CA THR A 2 4.11 -10.43 14.64
C THR A 2 4.71 -9.09 15.09
N PRO A 3 5.79 -8.58 14.48
CA PRO A 3 6.26 -7.23 14.75
C PRO A 3 5.08 -6.26 14.60
N ALA A 4 4.90 -5.34 15.54
CA ALA A 4 3.81 -4.39 15.47
C ALA A 4 4.07 -3.39 14.32
N THR A 5 3.48 -3.65 13.14
CA THR A 5 3.58 -2.75 11.99
C THR A 5 3.01 -1.38 12.35
N ARG A 6 3.83 -0.33 12.18
CA ARG A 6 3.44 1.05 12.51
C ARG A 6 2.89 1.81 11.32
N TYR A 7 3.36 1.47 10.12
CA TYR A 7 3.02 2.15 8.89
C TYR A 7 2.69 1.14 7.81
N GLU A 8 1.71 1.50 6.99
CA GLU A 8 1.31 0.70 5.85
C GLU A 8 1.20 1.58 4.61
N MET A 9 1.51 1.00 3.46
CA MET A 9 1.14 1.55 2.18
C MET A 9 0.34 0.52 1.39
N GLN A 10 -0.84 0.90 0.93
CA GLN A 10 -1.66 0.10 0.04
C GLN A 10 -1.48 0.59 -1.39
N ILE A 11 -1.23 -0.33 -2.31
CA ILE A 11 -1.01 -0.06 -3.73
C ILE A 11 -1.70 -1.13 -4.58
N LEU A 12 -1.94 -0.86 -5.86
CA LEU A 12 -2.32 -1.91 -6.80
C LEU A 12 -1.21 -2.94 -6.94
N GLN A 13 -1.56 -4.23 -7.01
CA GLN A 13 -0.54 -5.29 -7.19
C GLN A 13 0.29 -5.08 -8.47
N SER A 14 -0.32 -4.53 -9.53
CA SER A 14 0.37 -4.20 -10.79
C SER A 14 1.49 -3.16 -10.64
N ASP A 15 1.43 -2.34 -9.60
CA ASP A 15 2.37 -1.25 -9.33
C ASP A 15 3.50 -1.67 -8.40
N MET A 16 3.44 -2.87 -7.79
CA MET A 16 4.50 -3.39 -6.91
C MET A 16 5.88 -3.37 -7.56
N ARG A 17 5.94 -3.65 -8.87
CA ARG A 17 7.18 -3.63 -9.66
C ARG A 17 7.88 -2.27 -9.73
N MET A 18 7.19 -1.18 -9.37
CA MET A 18 7.77 0.16 -9.37
C MET A 18 8.65 0.40 -8.15
N LEU A 19 8.39 -0.33 -7.07
CA LEU A 19 9.16 -0.22 -5.83
C LEU A 19 10.36 -1.16 -5.92
N ILE A 20 11.56 -0.60 -5.84
CA ILE A 20 12.82 -1.35 -5.86
C ILE A 20 12.81 -2.37 -4.72
N ALA A 21 13.21 -3.62 -5.00
CA ALA A 21 13.43 -4.74 -4.07
C ALA A 21 12.82 -4.53 -2.68
N ILE A 22 11.49 -4.56 -2.60
CA ILE A 22 10.79 -4.64 -1.32
C ILE A 22 11.11 -6.02 -0.75
N ASP A 23 11.37 -6.09 0.56
CA ASP A 23 11.42 -7.36 1.26
C ASP A 23 10.05 -8.06 1.14
N ASP A 24 9.99 -9.22 0.49
CA ASP A 24 8.75 -9.99 0.32
C ASP A 24 8.06 -10.28 1.65
N ALA A 25 8.81 -10.36 2.77
CA ALA A 25 8.24 -10.55 4.10
C ALA A 25 7.42 -9.35 4.60
N ALA A 26 7.58 -8.18 3.97
CA ALA A 26 6.84 -6.96 4.27
C ALA A 26 5.56 -6.80 3.42
N ILE A 27 5.24 -7.77 2.55
CA ILE A 27 4.14 -7.66 1.58
C ILE A 27 3.00 -8.60 1.94
N GLU A 28 1.80 -8.06 2.03
CA GLU A 28 0.56 -8.82 2.14
C GLU A 28 -0.31 -8.59 0.91
N LEU A 29 -0.72 -9.67 0.24
CA LEU A 29 -1.47 -9.61 -1.01
C LEU A 29 -2.95 -9.88 -0.78
N PHE A 30 -3.80 -8.97 -1.26
CA PHE A 30 -5.24 -9.09 -1.18
C PHE A 30 -5.82 -9.35 -2.57
N PRO A 31 -6.35 -10.56 -2.83
CA PRO A 31 -7.08 -10.81 -4.07
C PRO A 31 -8.33 -9.93 -4.08
N GLY A 32 -8.53 -9.18 -5.16
CA GLY A 32 -9.71 -8.34 -5.33
C GLY A 32 -11.01 -9.15 -5.26
N ALA A 33 -12.10 -8.54 -4.80
CA ALA A 33 -13.39 -9.21 -4.72
C ALA A 33 -13.98 -9.47 -6.12
N ALA A 34 -14.32 -10.73 -6.43
CA ALA A 34 -14.90 -11.12 -7.72
C ALA A 34 -16.42 -10.89 -7.81
N THR A 35 -17.06 -10.33 -6.77
CA THR A 35 -18.53 -10.34 -6.65
C THR A 35 -19.13 -8.95 -6.66
N SER A 36 -20.00 -8.74 -7.66
CA SER A 36 -21.00 -7.67 -7.86
C SER A 36 -20.49 -6.25 -8.06
N SER A 37 -20.52 -5.81 -9.33
CA SER A 37 -20.92 -4.50 -9.89
C SER A 37 -20.58 -3.16 -9.19
N ASP A 38 -19.82 -3.16 -8.10
CA ASP A 38 -19.22 -1.98 -7.51
C ASP A 38 -17.73 -1.94 -7.85
N VAL A 39 -17.22 -0.73 -8.03
CA VAL A 39 -15.82 -0.43 -8.36
C VAL A 39 -14.84 -0.97 -7.29
N ALA A 40 -15.33 -1.38 -6.12
CA ALA A 40 -14.58 -2.03 -5.05
C ALA A 40 -14.20 -3.47 -5.41
N GLY A 41 -12.98 -3.67 -5.93
CA GLY A 41 -12.48 -5.04 -6.12
C GLY A 41 -11.21 -5.23 -6.93
N LYS A 42 -10.33 -4.23 -7.06
CA LYS A 42 -9.02 -4.46 -7.70
C LYS A 42 -8.08 -5.17 -6.74
N PRO A 43 -7.27 -6.15 -7.20
CA PRO A 43 -6.21 -6.73 -6.38
C PRO A 43 -5.23 -5.66 -5.93
N TYR A 44 -4.99 -5.60 -4.63
CA TYR A 44 -4.05 -4.67 -4.02
C TYR A 44 -3.04 -5.41 -3.13
N ALA A 45 -1.94 -4.73 -2.84
CA ALA A 45 -0.92 -5.17 -1.91
C ALA A 45 -0.84 -4.16 -0.77
N VAL A 46 -0.57 -4.67 0.44
CA VAL A 46 -0.26 -3.86 1.63
C VAL A 46 1.21 -4.09 1.96
N LEU A 47 1.95 -2.99 2.02
CA LEU A 47 3.36 -2.95 2.37
C LEU A 47 3.48 -2.51 3.81
N HIS A 48 4.06 -3.36 4.65
CA HIS A 48 4.19 -3.18 6.08
C HIS A 48 5.58 -2.66 6.45
N THR A 49 5.67 -1.59 7.23
CA THR A 49 6.96 -1.13 7.77
C THR A 49 6.82 -0.47 9.13
N ASP A 50 7.88 -0.50 9.92
CA ASP A 50 8.04 0.27 11.15
C ASP A 50 8.90 1.53 10.96
N SER A 51 9.43 1.73 9.75
CA SER A 51 10.32 2.83 9.40
C SER A 51 9.59 3.89 8.58
N LEU A 52 9.52 5.11 9.14
CA LEU A 52 8.97 6.26 8.41
C LEU A 52 9.81 6.62 7.17
N ALA A 53 11.13 6.38 7.22
CA ALA A 53 12.01 6.59 6.07
C ALA A 53 11.65 5.66 4.92
N THR A 54 11.38 4.39 5.22
CA THR A 54 10.95 3.39 4.23
C THR A 54 9.60 3.77 3.62
N LEU A 55 8.61 4.14 4.45
CA LEU A 55 7.31 4.63 3.98
C LEU A 55 7.44 5.85 3.06
N SER A 56 8.32 6.79 3.43
CA SER A 56 8.56 8.01 2.65
C SER A 56 9.19 7.71 1.30
N GLY A 57 10.17 6.81 1.25
CA GLY A 57 10.78 6.36 -0.02
C GLY A 57 9.76 5.69 -0.95
N TRP A 58 8.88 4.83 -0.42
CA TRP A 58 7.79 4.26 -1.22
C TRP A 58 6.85 5.35 -1.76
N ARG A 59 6.53 6.36 -0.93
CA ARG A 59 5.62 7.45 -1.31
C ARG A 59 6.19 8.24 -2.48
N GLU A 60 7.48 8.57 -2.43
CA GLU A 60 8.17 9.30 -3.50
C GLU A 60 8.11 8.54 -4.83
N VAL A 61 8.36 7.23 -4.81
CA VAL A 61 8.27 6.38 -6.00
C VAL A 61 6.84 6.38 -6.58
N MET A 62 5.83 6.20 -5.73
CA MET A 62 4.44 6.18 -6.19
C MET A 62 3.97 7.54 -6.72
N GLN A 63 4.41 8.63 -6.09
CA GLN A 63 4.12 10.00 -6.54
C GLN A 63 4.81 10.32 -7.86
N ALA A 64 6.09 9.98 -8.03
CA ALA A 64 6.81 10.15 -9.28
C ALA A 64 6.16 9.35 -10.43
N GLY A 65 5.58 8.19 -10.10
CA GLY A 65 4.82 7.35 -11.03
C GLY A 65 3.38 7.79 -11.28
N GLY A 66 2.87 8.81 -10.58
CA GLY A 66 1.47 9.23 -10.64
C GLY A 66 0.48 8.13 -10.21
N ARG A 67 0.93 7.18 -9.37
CA ARG A 67 0.14 5.99 -9.03
C ARG A 67 -0.78 6.23 -7.83
N PRO A 68 -2.00 5.68 -7.86
CA PRO A 68 -2.88 5.70 -6.70
C PRO A 68 -2.26 4.88 -5.57
N HIS A 69 -2.37 5.40 -4.34
CA HIS A 69 -1.93 4.69 -3.15
C HIS A 69 -2.63 5.24 -1.90
N ARG A 70 -2.71 4.40 -0.86
CA ARG A 70 -3.20 4.77 0.47
C ARG A 70 -2.08 4.59 1.48
N LEU A 71 -1.91 5.56 2.37
CA LEU A 71 -0.96 5.50 3.47
C LEU A 71 -1.74 5.35 4.77
N VAL A 72 -1.27 4.46 5.64
CA VAL A 72 -1.84 4.25 6.97
C VAL A 72 -0.73 4.40 7.99
N ASN A 73 -1.01 5.16 9.05
CA ASN A 73 -0.18 5.27 10.22
C ASN A 73 -0.99 4.75 11.41
N ASN A 74 -0.68 3.52 11.80
CA ASN A 74 -1.38 2.78 12.86
C ASN A 74 -1.12 3.38 14.24
N VAL A 75 -0.04 4.15 14.42
CA VAL A 75 0.31 4.79 15.70
C VAL A 75 -0.69 5.90 16.05
N TYR A 76 -1.12 6.67 15.05
CA TYR A 76 -2.03 7.80 15.26
C TYR A 76 -3.41 7.60 14.64
N GLY A 77 -3.70 6.42 14.08
CA GLY A 77 -4.94 6.15 13.36
C GLY A 77 -5.14 7.03 12.13
N TYR A 78 -4.04 7.50 11.52
CA TYR A 78 -4.10 8.43 10.39
C TYR A 78 -4.11 7.67 9.06
N ARG A 79 -4.97 8.11 8.14
CA ARG A 79 -5.07 7.59 6.78
C ARG A 79 -5.02 8.72 5.78
N GLN A 80 -4.25 8.51 4.71
CA GLN A 80 -4.17 9.44 3.59
C GLN A 80 -4.36 8.70 2.27
N GLU A 81 -5.24 9.20 1.42
CA GLU A 81 -5.49 8.68 0.09
C GLU A 81 -4.91 9.63 -0.95
N VAL A 82 -4.19 9.08 -1.92
CA VAL A 82 -3.50 9.84 -2.97
C VAL A 82 -3.92 9.31 -4.33
N ASN A 83 -4.29 10.22 -5.24
CA ASN A 83 -4.80 9.92 -6.58
C ASN A 83 -6.04 8.98 -6.59
N ASN A 84 -6.87 9.08 -5.55
CA ASN A 84 -8.18 8.42 -5.44
C ASN A 84 -8.14 6.89 -5.65
N PRO A 85 -7.48 6.14 -4.75
CA PRO A 85 -7.45 4.67 -4.81
C PRO A 85 -8.88 4.12 -4.69
N ASP A 86 -9.32 3.33 -5.67
CA ASP A 86 -10.71 2.88 -5.85
C ASP A 86 -10.96 1.43 -5.43
N TRP A 87 -10.06 0.83 -4.63
CA TRP A 87 -10.10 -0.57 -4.18
C TRP A 87 -10.42 -0.76 -2.70
#